data_AF-A0A7X9GKV6-F1
#
_entry.id   AF-A0A7X9GKV6-F1
#
_cell.length_a   1.000
_cell.length_b   1.000
_cell.length_c   1.000
_cell.angle_alpha   90.00
_cell.angle_beta   90.00
_cell.angle_gamma   90.00
#
_symmetry.space_group_name_H-M   'P 1'
#
loop_
_entity.id
_entity.type
_entity.pdbx_description
1 polymer ?
#
loop_
_entity_poly.entity_id
_entity_poly.type
_entity_poly.pdbx_seq_one_letter_code
_entity_poly.pdbx_strand_id
1 'polypeptide(L)'
;MKDNKKYILGALLVVVGILIFFGRLNINLTWIFNLTWPSIILGISFLFFLGYYAKRPYGTGFLVPAGIFFTLGVTFLIGEIFSYRLVWSGFIAAPAVGLFLLYLFGARSAGLLVPVGTLFTIAGVCFLSELFHIWHWLWPGFIAAPAVGLLLLYIFGERKAGLLVPVGILLSIAGLCSFASIFNAWSIVWPGFIMAPAVGLFLLYIAGKRDSALLIPIFILTAISVMLFSVFCLGRILHSMRYLIGGALVIFGLITILKSPSKNNHDNYNDYNDNDSMGI
;
A
#
# COMPACT_ATOMS: atom_id res chain seq x y z
N MET A 1 -43.94 -27.85 53.01
CA MET A 1 -43.71 -26.71 52.08
C MET A 1 -42.82 -25.61 52.70
N LYS A 2 -41.67 -25.96 53.30
CA LYS A 2 -40.79 -24.98 54.00
C LYS A 2 -39.40 -24.83 53.34
N ASP A 3 -39.10 -25.65 52.33
CA ASP A 3 -37.76 -25.74 51.74
C ASP A 3 -37.54 -24.79 50.55
N ASN A 4 -38.57 -24.45 49.78
CA ASN A 4 -38.43 -23.55 48.60
C ASN A 4 -38.08 -22.10 48.97
N LYS A 5 -38.40 -21.63 50.18
CA LYS A 5 -38.05 -20.27 50.62
C LYS A 5 -36.55 -20.08 50.81
N LYS A 6 -35.81 -21.14 51.18
CA LYS A 6 -34.34 -21.06 51.36
C LYS A 6 -33.60 -20.99 50.03
N TYR A 7 -34.08 -21.73 49.01
CA TYR A 7 -33.52 -21.67 47.66
C TYR A 7 -33.83 -20.34 46.96
N ILE A 8 -35.05 -19.81 47.14
CA ILE A 8 -35.41 -18.46 46.64
C ILE A 8 -34.58 -17.37 47.31
N LEU A 9 -34.37 -17.47 48.62
CA LEU A 9 -33.58 -16.48 49.36
C LEU A 9 -32.09 -16.57 49.01
N GLY A 10 -31.56 -17.78 48.80
CA GLY A 10 -30.21 -18.00 48.30
C GLY A 10 -30.00 -17.48 46.88
N ALA A 11 -30.93 -17.76 45.96
CA ALA A 11 -30.90 -17.22 44.59
C ALA A 11 -30.97 -15.69 44.58
N LEU A 12 -31.83 -15.11 45.43
CA LEU A 12 -31.93 -13.65 45.58
C LEU A 12 -30.64 -13.05 46.15
N LEU A 13 -29.98 -13.73 47.11
CA LEU A 13 -28.69 -13.30 47.65
C LEU A 13 -27.56 -13.37 46.61
N VAL A 14 -27.56 -14.38 45.74
CA VAL A 14 -26.60 -14.51 44.62
C VAL A 14 -26.80 -13.40 43.59
N VAL A 15 -28.06 -13.11 43.23
CA VAL A 15 -28.39 -12.01 42.30
C VAL A 15 -28.01 -10.65 42.89
N VAL A 16 -28.30 -10.42 44.18
CA VAL A 16 -27.93 -9.19 44.89
C VAL A 16 -26.40 -9.08 45.05
N GLY A 17 -25.71 -10.18 45.30
CA GLY A 17 -24.24 -10.24 45.37
C GLY A 17 -23.57 -9.90 44.03
N ILE A 18 -24.10 -10.41 42.92
CA ILE A 18 -23.65 -10.06 41.56
C ILE A 18 -23.91 -8.57 41.27
N LEU A 19 -25.07 -8.03 41.68
CA LEU A 19 -25.39 -6.61 41.52
C LEU A 19 -24.44 -5.69 42.30
N ILE A 20 -24.09 -6.06 43.54
CA ILE A 20 -23.17 -5.29 44.39
C ILE A 20 -21.72 -5.38 43.87
N PHE A 21 -21.32 -6.54 43.34
CA PHE A 21 -20.01 -6.72 42.72
C PHE A 21 -19.87 -5.88 41.44
N PHE A 22 -20.95 -5.76 40.64
CA PHE A 22 -21.02 -4.86 39.49
C PHE A 22 -21.07 -3.37 39.90
N GLY A 23 -21.65 -3.03 41.06
CA GLY A 23 -21.71 -1.66 41.56
C GLY A 23 -20.38 -1.08 42.05
N ARG A 24 -19.36 -1.92 42.29
CA ARG A 24 -18.01 -1.50 42.72
C ARG A 24 -16.98 -1.49 41.60
N LEU A 25 -17.36 -1.92 40.40
CA LEU A 25 -16.57 -1.61 39.23
C LEU A 25 -16.90 -0.16 38.87
N ASN A 26 -15.92 0.73 38.97
CA ASN A 26 -15.97 2.07 38.39
C ASN A 26 -15.93 1.96 36.86
N ILE A 27 -16.83 1.16 36.28
CA ILE A 27 -17.06 1.12 34.85
C ILE A 27 -17.86 2.37 34.57
N ASN A 28 -17.22 3.33 33.91
CA ASN A 28 -17.93 4.48 33.40
C ASN A 28 -19.14 3.97 32.61
N LEU A 29 -20.35 4.23 33.10
CA LEU A 29 -21.59 3.85 32.41
C LEU A 29 -21.55 4.34 30.95
N THR A 30 -20.91 5.50 30.72
CA THR A 30 -20.60 6.06 29.41
C THR A 30 -19.86 5.08 28.47
N TRP A 31 -18.89 4.31 28.98
CA TRP A 31 -18.14 3.34 28.19
C TRP A 31 -19.01 2.13 27.80
N ILE A 32 -19.88 1.66 28.70
CA ILE A 32 -20.88 0.64 28.36
C ILE A 32 -21.87 1.15 27.32
N PHE A 33 -22.40 2.36 27.48
CA PHE A 33 -23.33 2.96 26.52
C PHE A 33 -22.70 3.13 25.13
N ASN A 34 -21.44 3.56 25.08
CA ASN A 34 -20.64 3.66 23.85
C ASN A 34 -20.40 2.31 23.17
N LEU A 35 -20.23 1.22 23.94
CA LEU A 35 -20.08 -0.12 23.37
C LEU A 35 -21.43 -0.77 23.01
N THR A 36 -22.52 -0.33 23.62
CA THR A 36 -23.85 -0.92 23.44
C THR A 36 -24.44 -0.56 22.08
N TRP A 37 -24.29 0.68 21.60
CA TRP A 37 -24.93 1.10 20.35
C TRP A 37 -24.39 0.39 19.08
N PRO A 38 -23.07 0.14 18.89
CA PRO A 38 -22.57 -0.60 17.73
C PRO A 38 -23.02 -2.05 17.76
N SER A 39 -23.18 -2.62 18.97
CA SER A 39 -23.69 -3.99 19.14
C SER A 39 -25.14 -4.14 18.68
N ILE A 40 -25.97 -3.10 18.81
CA ILE A 40 -27.34 -3.07 18.26
C ILE A 40 -27.30 -3.15 16.73
N ILE A 41 -26.43 -2.38 16.09
CA ILE A 41 -26.23 -2.41 14.62
C ILE A 41 -25.78 -3.80 14.17
N LEU A 42 -24.88 -4.43 14.91
CA LEU A 42 -24.42 -5.79 14.65
C LEU A 42 -25.56 -6.82 14.83
N GLY A 43 -26.41 -6.62 15.84
CA GLY A 43 -27.64 -7.39 16.04
C GLY A 43 -28.63 -7.27 14.86
N ILE A 44 -28.82 -6.06 14.33
CA ILE A 44 -29.64 -5.82 13.13
C ILE A 44 -29.07 -6.57 11.93
N SER A 45 -27.75 -6.50 11.72
CA SER A 45 -27.07 -7.28 10.68
C SER A 45 -27.34 -8.79 10.81
N PHE A 46 -27.26 -9.31 12.03
CA PHE A 46 -27.54 -10.72 12.31
C PHE A 46 -29.00 -11.10 11.99
N LEU A 47 -29.96 -10.22 12.26
CA LEU A 47 -31.36 -10.43 11.87
C LEU A 47 -31.53 -10.54 10.33
N PHE A 48 -30.81 -9.73 9.55
CA PHE A 48 -30.83 -9.85 8.09
C PHE A 48 -30.22 -11.17 7.60
N PHE A 49 -29.14 -11.64 8.24
CA PHE A 49 -28.60 -12.97 7.97
C PHE A 49 -29.60 -14.08 8.30
N LEU A 50 -30.34 -13.96 9.40
CA LEU A 50 -31.37 -14.91 9.79
C LEU A 50 -32.54 -14.90 8.79
N GLY A 51 -32.94 -13.72 8.31
CA GLY A 51 -33.93 -13.54 7.25
C GLY A 51 -33.52 -14.18 5.92
N TYR A 52 -32.22 -14.13 5.57
CA TYR A 52 -31.68 -14.88 4.43
C TYR A 52 -31.81 -16.40 4.64
N TYR A 53 -31.40 -16.91 5.80
CA TYR A 53 -31.49 -18.34 6.11
C TYR A 53 -32.94 -18.86 6.09
N ALA A 54 -33.89 -18.06 6.59
CA ALA A 54 -35.30 -18.42 6.66
C ALA A 54 -36.00 -18.47 5.28
N LYS A 55 -35.53 -17.70 4.28
CA LYS A 55 -36.11 -17.60 2.93
C LYS A 55 -35.22 -18.19 1.82
N ARG A 56 -34.34 -19.14 2.14
CA ARG A 56 -33.59 -19.90 1.12
C ARG A 56 -34.57 -20.49 0.08
N PRO A 57 -34.36 -20.31 -1.24
CA PRO A 57 -33.18 -19.74 -1.92
C PRO A 57 -33.29 -18.29 -2.44
N TYR A 58 -34.44 -17.61 -2.33
CA TYR A 58 -34.69 -16.32 -3.01
C TYR A 58 -34.26 -15.07 -2.20
N GLY A 59 -33.81 -15.24 -0.95
CA GLY A 59 -33.48 -14.16 -0.02
C GLY A 59 -32.15 -13.42 -0.24
N THR A 60 -31.44 -13.63 -1.35
CA THR A 60 -30.07 -13.13 -1.55
C THR A 60 -29.94 -11.60 -1.47
N GLY A 61 -31.02 -10.87 -1.80
CA GLY A 61 -31.04 -9.41 -1.68
C GLY A 61 -30.81 -8.88 -0.26
N PHE A 62 -31.12 -9.68 0.78
CA PHE A 62 -30.91 -9.29 2.18
C PHE A 62 -29.44 -9.31 2.60
N LEU A 63 -28.54 -9.93 1.82
CA LEU A 63 -27.12 -10.01 2.17
C LEU A 63 -26.38 -8.69 2.02
N VAL A 64 -26.77 -7.84 1.07
CA VAL A 64 -26.10 -6.55 0.88
C VAL A 64 -26.32 -5.66 2.10
N PRO A 65 -27.57 -5.43 2.57
CA PRO A 65 -27.80 -4.74 3.84
C PRO A 65 -27.12 -5.44 5.02
N ALA A 66 -27.18 -6.79 5.10
CA ALA A 66 -26.55 -7.53 6.18
C ALA A 66 -25.04 -7.24 6.29
N GLY A 67 -24.31 -7.32 5.17
CA GLY A 67 -22.86 -7.09 5.14
C GLY A 67 -22.47 -5.63 5.36
N ILE A 68 -23.28 -4.67 4.89
CA ILE A 68 -23.07 -3.25 5.18
C ILE A 68 -23.21 -2.99 6.68
N PHE A 69 -24.34 -3.38 7.29
CA PHE A 69 -24.55 -3.19 8.73
C PHE A 69 -23.55 -3.96 9.58
N PHE A 70 -23.12 -5.15 9.14
CA PHE A 70 -22.07 -5.92 9.81
C PHE A 70 -20.78 -5.09 9.88
N THR A 71 -20.33 -4.59 8.73
CA THR A 71 -19.07 -3.86 8.62
C THR A 71 -19.16 -2.52 9.35
N LEU A 72 -20.29 -1.81 9.28
CA LEU A 72 -20.52 -0.59 10.03
C LEU A 72 -20.51 -0.84 11.54
N GLY A 73 -21.21 -1.88 12.02
CA GLY A 73 -21.21 -2.26 13.43
C GLY A 73 -19.81 -2.57 13.95
N VAL A 74 -19.03 -3.34 13.18
CA VAL A 74 -17.62 -3.64 13.48
C VAL A 74 -16.76 -2.37 13.45
N THR A 75 -16.95 -1.51 12.44
CA THR A 75 -16.22 -0.23 12.28
C THR A 75 -16.45 0.68 13.49
N PHE A 76 -17.70 0.85 13.89
CA PHE A 76 -18.05 1.67 15.05
C PHE A 76 -17.54 1.07 16.36
N LEU A 77 -17.62 -0.25 16.52
CA LEU A 77 -17.09 -0.95 17.70
C LEU A 77 -15.58 -0.75 17.83
N ILE A 78 -14.83 -0.90 16.73
CA ILE A 78 -13.38 -0.66 16.70
C ILE A 78 -13.08 0.82 16.92
N GLY A 79 -13.93 1.72 16.42
CA GLY A 79 -13.79 3.17 16.59
C GLY A 79 -13.86 3.63 18.03
N GLU A 80 -14.77 3.03 18.82
CA GLU A 80 -14.91 3.27 20.25
C GLU A 80 -13.75 2.68 21.08
N ILE A 81 -13.14 1.58 20.61
CA ILE A 81 -12.00 0.95 21.30
C ILE A 81 -10.68 1.67 21.03
N PHE A 82 -10.45 2.10 19.78
CA PHE A 82 -9.18 2.69 19.35
C PHE A 82 -9.33 4.18 19.04
N SER A 83 -9.82 4.51 17.86
CA SER A 83 -10.08 5.88 17.41
C SER A 83 -10.79 5.86 16.06
N TYR A 84 -11.82 6.69 15.89
CA TYR A 84 -12.54 6.83 14.62
C TYR A 84 -11.67 7.26 13.43
N ARG A 85 -10.52 7.91 13.69
CA ARG A 85 -9.61 8.35 12.63
C ARG A 85 -9.06 7.17 11.83
N LEU A 86 -8.71 6.08 12.50
CA LEU A 86 -8.20 4.86 11.87
C LEU A 86 -9.30 4.08 11.15
N VAL A 87 -10.48 4.02 11.75
CA VAL A 87 -11.56 3.15 11.26
C VAL A 87 -12.41 3.79 10.17
N TRP A 88 -12.17 5.05 9.81
CA TRP A 88 -12.96 5.72 8.76
C TRP A 88 -12.92 4.96 7.42
N SER A 89 -11.80 4.30 7.13
CA SER A 89 -11.61 3.41 5.98
C SER A 89 -12.63 2.25 5.95
N GLY A 90 -13.11 1.81 7.12
CA GLY A 90 -14.16 0.82 7.28
C GLY A 90 -15.51 1.26 6.69
N PHE A 91 -15.80 2.57 6.64
CA PHE A 91 -17.00 3.08 5.96
C PHE A 91 -16.94 2.85 4.45
N ILE A 92 -15.76 2.95 3.84
CA ILE A 92 -15.55 2.64 2.42
C ILE A 92 -15.64 1.12 2.18
N ALA A 93 -15.14 0.32 3.13
CA ALA A 93 -15.21 -1.14 3.06
C ALA A 93 -16.64 -1.70 3.22
N ALA A 94 -17.54 -0.99 3.91
CA ALA A 94 -18.90 -1.45 4.18
C ALA A 94 -19.71 -1.87 2.93
N PRO A 95 -19.84 -1.03 1.86
CA PRO A 95 -20.48 -1.47 0.62
C PRO A 95 -19.71 -2.61 -0.06
N ALA A 96 -18.37 -2.65 0.04
CA ALA A 96 -17.56 -3.71 -0.55
C ALA A 96 -17.87 -5.07 0.08
N VAL A 97 -17.98 -5.15 1.40
CA VAL A 97 -18.31 -6.39 2.14
C VAL A 97 -19.74 -6.83 1.85
N GLY A 98 -20.71 -5.91 1.80
CA GLY A 98 -22.08 -6.22 1.41
C GLY A 98 -22.18 -6.84 0.01
N LEU A 99 -21.48 -6.25 -0.97
CA LEU A 99 -21.39 -6.76 -2.33
C LEU A 99 -20.62 -8.10 -2.39
N PHE A 100 -19.56 -8.27 -1.59
CA PHE A 100 -18.79 -9.52 -1.50
C PHE A 100 -19.64 -10.68 -0.95
N LEU A 101 -20.47 -10.42 0.06
CA LEU A 101 -21.42 -11.40 0.61
C LEU A 101 -22.45 -11.82 -0.44
N LEU A 102 -22.97 -10.88 -1.22
CA LEU A 102 -23.87 -11.19 -2.35
C LEU A 102 -23.14 -12.11 -3.35
N TYR A 103 -21.89 -11.83 -3.69
CA TYR A 103 -21.11 -12.69 -4.58
C TYR A 103 -20.92 -14.12 -4.03
N LEU A 104 -20.64 -14.27 -2.73
CA LEU A 104 -20.32 -15.56 -2.13
C LEU A 104 -21.55 -16.49 -2.00
N PHE A 105 -22.71 -15.92 -1.65
CA PHE A 105 -23.92 -16.69 -1.33
C PHE A 105 -25.05 -16.54 -2.36
N GLY A 106 -24.87 -15.70 -3.37
CA GLY A 106 -25.85 -15.40 -4.41
C GLY A 106 -25.59 -16.07 -5.75
N ALA A 107 -26.19 -15.50 -6.80
CA ALA A 107 -25.83 -15.83 -8.18
C ALA A 107 -24.43 -15.25 -8.42
N ARG A 108 -23.41 -16.10 -8.33
CA ARG A 108 -21.97 -15.84 -8.42
C ARG A 108 -21.57 -15.06 -9.68
N SER A 109 -21.96 -13.79 -9.75
CA SER A 109 -21.77 -12.92 -10.90
C SER A 109 -20.42 -12.24 -10.78
N ALA A 110 -19.52 -12.58 -11.69
CA ALA A 110 -18.14 -12.15 -11.59
C ALA A 110 -17.98 -10.63 -11.74
N GLY A 111 -18.87 -9.97 -12.51
CA GLY A 111 -18.88 -8.52 -12.70
C GLY A 111 -18.94 -7.71 -11.39
N LEU A 112 -19.54 -8.30 -10.35
CA LEU A 112 -19.72 -7.68 -9.04
C LEU A 112 -18.39 -7.62 -8.25
N LEU A 113 -17.37 -8.39 -8.63
CA LEU A 113 -16.06 -8.34 -7.98
C LEU A 113 -15.24 -7.11 -8.35
N VAL A 114 -15.50 -6.46 -9.49
CA VAL A 114 -14.74 -5.27 -9.88
C VAL A 114 -14.95 -4.14 -8.86
N PRO A 115 -16.20 -3.74 -8.53
CA PRO A 115 -16.43 -2.77 -7.46
C PRO A 115 -15.91 -3.25 -6.10
N VAL A 116 -16.10 -4.53 -5.76
CA VAL A 116 -15.65 -5.09 -4.48
C VAL A 116 -14.14 -4.95 -4.32
N GLY A 117 -13.36 -5.44 -5.29
CA GLY A 117 -11.90 -5.38 -5.24
C GLY A 117 -11.37 -3.94 -5.26
N THR A 118 -12.01 -3.06 -6.02
CA THR A 118 -11.64 -1.63 -6.07
C THR A 118 -11.91 -0.93 -4.74
N LEU A 119 -13.09 -1.14 -4.14
CA LEU A 119 -13.44 -0.52 -2.86
C LEU A 119 -12.59 -1.09 -1.72
N PHE A 120 -12.31 -2.40 -1.72
CA PHE A 120 -11.51 -3.04 -0.68
C PHE A 120 -10.05 -2.59 -0.73
N THR A 121 -9.50 -2.38 -1.93
CA THR A 121 -8.15 -1.81 -2.09
C THR A 121 -8.09 -0.35 -1.71
N ILE A 122 -9.07 0.48 -2.10
CA ILE A 122 -9.15 1.87 -1.64
C ILE A 122 -9.24 1.92 -0.11
N ALA A 123 -10.11 1.12 0.50
CA ALA A 123 -10.23 1.02 1.95
C ALA A 123 -8.91 0.58 2.61
N GLY A 124 -8.25 -0.44 2.05
CA GLY A 124 -6.94 -0.90 2.52
C GLY A 124 -5.86 0.16 2.43
N VAL A 125 -5.78 0.89 1.30
CA VAL A 125 -4.84 2.00 1.09
C VAL A 125 -5.10 3.11 2.10
N CYS A 126 -6.35 3.50 2.31
CA CYS A 126 -6.72 4.51 3.31
C CYS A 126 -6.46 4.06 4.75
N PHE A 127 -6.62 2.77 5.04
CA PHE A 127 -6.31 2.21 6.37
C PHE A 127 -4.81 2.19 6.63
N LEU A 128 -4.01 1.69 5.68
CA LEU A 128 -2.56 1.66 5.81
C LEU A 128 -1.96 3.07 5.84
N SER A 129 -2.47 4.01 5.03
CA SER A 129 -1.95 5.38 5.00
C SER A 129 -2.13 6.08 6.34
N GLU A 130 -3.26 5.85 7.01
CA GLU A 130 -3.54 6.38 8.34
C GLU A 130 -2.74 5.67 9.43
N LEU A 131 -2.56 4.35 9.33
CA LEU A 131 -1.80 3.55 10.29
C LEU A 131 -0.31 3.92 10.32
N PHE A 132 0.28 4.20 9.16
CA PHE A 132 1.71 4.48 9.01
C PHE A 132 2.02 5.98 8.76
N HIS A 133 1.01 6.83 8.60
CA HIS A 133 1.13 8.27 8.31
C HIS A 133 1.95 8.61 7.03
N ILE A 134 2.03 7.68 6.06
CA ILE A 134 2.87 7.78 4.84
C ILE A 134 2.06 8.00 3.56
N TRP A 135 1.21 9.03 3.55
CA TRP A 135 0.38 9.38 2.39
C TRP A 135 1.16 9.53 1.08
N HIS A 136 2.40 10.03 1.15
CA HIS A 136 3.23 10.26 -0.03
C HIS A 136 3.74 8.97 -0.69
N TRP A 137 3.74 7.83 -0.01
CA TRP A 137 4.23 6.56 -0.58
C TRP A 137 3.10 5.62 -0.98
N LEU A 138 1.90 5.78 -0.41
CA LEU A 138 0.76 4.93 -0.67
C LEU A 138 -0.15 5.38 -1.82
N TRP A 139 0.05 6.59 -2.36
CA TRP A 139 -0.75 7.08 -3.49
C TRP A 139 -0.78 6.16 -4.72
N PRO A 140 0.26 5.36 -5.08
CA PRO A 140 0.19 4.42 -6.20
C PRO A 140 -0.83 3.31 -5.96
N GLY A 141 -1.20 3.07 -4.70
CA GLY A 141 -2.27 2.14 -4.32
C GLY A 141 -3.63 2.52 -4.92
N PHE A 142 -3.92 3.82 -5.11
CA PHE A 142 -5.14 4.25 -5.79
C PHE A 142 -5.14 3.88 -7.28
N ILE A 143 -3.97 3.87 -7.94
CA ILE A 143 -3.82 3.41 -9.32
C ILE A 143 -3.99 1.88 -9.39
N ALA A 144 -3.48 1.16 -8.38
CA ALA A 144 -3.61 -0.28 -8.29
C ALA A 144 -5.07 -0.73 -8.01
N ALA A 145 -5.89 0.11 -7.40
CA ALA A 145 -7.24 -0.25 -6.96
C ALA A 145 -8.14 -0.85 -8.07
N PRO A 146 -8.35 -0.18 -9.22
CA PRO A 146 -9.11 -0.77 -10.33
C PRO A 146 -8.42 -2.00 -10.92
N ALA A 147 -7.08 -2.06 -10.88
CA ALA A 147 -6.32 -3.21 -11.36
C ALA A 147 -6.65 -4.48 -10.58
N VAL A 148 -6.71 -4.36 -9.24
CA VAL A 148 -7.07 -5.47 -8.36
C VAL A 148 -8.54 -5.87 -8.56
N GLY A 149 -9.46 -4.91 -8.70
CA GLY A 149 -10.85 -5.20 -9.06
C GLY A 149 -10.99 -6.03 -10.35
N LEU A 150 -10.28 -5.63 -11.41
CA LEU A 150 -10.25 -6.34 -12.69
C LEU A 150 -9.53 -7.71 -12.58
N LEU A 151 -8.49 -7.82 -11.74
CA LEU A 151 -7.80 -9.08 -11.48
C LEU A 151 -8.71 -10.10 -10.77
N LEU A 152 -9.48 -9.65 -9.77
CA LEU A 152 -10.49 -10.50 -9.12
C LEU A 152 -11.56 -10.95 -10.12
N LEU A 153 -12.02 -10.07 -11.01
CA LEU A 153 -12.95 -10.45 -12.09
C LEU A 153 -12.37 -11.56 -12.99
N TYR A 154 -11.08 -11.50 -13.32
CA TYR A 154 -10.43 -12.53 -14.14
C TYR A 154 -10.33 -13.89 -13.41
N ILE A 155 -9.96 -13.89 -12.13
CA ILE A 155 -9.77 -15.13 -11.35
C ILE A 155 -11.10 -15.85 -11.11
N PHE A 156 -12.14 -15.09 -10.80
CA PHE A 156 -13.43 -15.62 -10.34
C PHE A 156 -14.54 -15.63 -11.40
N GLY A 157 -14.27 -15.07 -12.59
CA GLY A 157 -15.21 -14.99 -13.70
C GLY A 157 -14.81 -15.81 -14.93
N GLU A 158 -15.44 -15.49 -16.05
CA GLU A 158 -15.01 -16.00 -17.36
C GLU A 158 -13.61 -15.47 -17.63
N ARG A 159 -12.61 -16.36 -17.71
CA ARG A 159 -11.20 -16.05 -17.92
C ARG A 159 -10.93 -15.40 -19.29
N LYS A 160 -11.47 -14.20 -19.51
CA LYS A 160 -11.27 -13.40 -20.72
C LYS A 160 -9.86 -12.83 -20.68
N ALA A 161 -8.96 -13.45 -21.46
CA ALA A 161 -7.55 -13.07 -21.51
C ALA A 161 -7.33 -11.58 -21.87
N GLY A 162 -8.26 -10.96 -22.62
CA GLY A 162 -8.22 -9.52 -22.94
C GLY A 162 -8.24 -8.59 -21.72
N LEU A 163 -8.81 -9.04 -20.60
CA LEU A 163 -8.93 -8.23 -19.38
C LEU A 163 -7.60 -8.13 -18.60
N LEU A 164 -6.62 -9.00 -18.90
CA LEU A 164 -5.31 -8.97 -18.24
C LEU A 164 -4.41 -7.85 -18.75
N VAL A 165 -4.64 -7.34 -19.96
CA VAL A 165 -3.83 -6.24 -20.51
C VAL A 165 -3.97 -4.99 -19.64
N PRO A 166 -5.19 -4.46 -19.38
CA PRO A 166 -5.34 -3.30 -18.50
C PRO A 166 -4.90 -3.60 -17.07
N VAL A 167 -5.12 -4.82 -16.55
CA VAL A 167 -4.64 -5.24 -15.22
C VAL A 167 -3.12 -5.14 -15.14
N GLY A 168 -2.39 -5.76 -16.07
CA GLY A 168 -0.94 -5.77 -16.08
C GLY A 168 -0.35 -4.38 -16.29
N ILE A 169 -0.97 -3.54 -17.11
CA ILE A 169 -0.57 -2.13 -17.29
C ILE A 169 -0.72 -1.37 -15.98
N LEU A 170 -1.91 -1.39 -15.36
CA LEU A 170 -2.18 -0.65 -14.13
C LEU A 170 -1.30 -1.11 -12.97
N LEU A 171 -1.11 -2.43 -12.82
CA LEU A 171 -0.27 -3.01 -11.76
C LEU A 171 1.21 -2.68 -11.98
N SER A 172 1.68 -2.69 -13.22
CA SER A 172 3.06 -2.26 -13.56
C SER A 172 3.27 -0.78 -13.29
N ILE A 173 2.33 0.09 -13.72
CA ILE A 173 2.39 1.52 -13.45
C ILE A 173 2.38 1.79 -11.94
N ALA A 174 1.47 1.14 -11.19
CA ALA A 174 1.42 1.28 -9.74
C ALA A 174 2.74 0.83 -9.09
N GLY A 175 3.31 -0.30 -9.50
CA GLY A 175 4.60 -0.78 -9.00
C GLY A 175 5.76 0.16 -9.31
N LEU A 176 5.81 0.72 -10.53
CA LEU A 176 6.79 1.72 -10.93
C LEU A 176 6.65 3.00 -10.13
N CYS A 177 5.43 3.48 -9.91
CA CYS A 177 5.13 4.66 -9.10
C CYS A 177 5.50 4.43 -7.61
N SER A 178 5.27 3.24 -7.07
CA SER A 178 5.73 2.86 -5.72
C SER A 178 7.25 2.86 -5.64
N PHE A 179 7.93 2.24 -6.61
CA PHE A 179 9.39 2.24 -6.67
C PHE A 179 9.95 3.66 -6.81
N ALA A 180 9.37 4.49 -7.68
CA ALA A 180 9.76 5.87 -7.87
C ALA A 180 9.62 6.70 -6.59
N SER A 181 8.54 6.49 -5.83
CA SER A 181 8.26 7.20 -4.58
C SER A 181 9.21 6.77 -3.45
N ILE A 182 9.59 5.49 -3.40
CA ILE A 182 10.53 4.96 -2.39
C ILE A 182 11.96 5.42 -2.67
N PHE A 183 12.41 5.35 -3.91
CA PHE A 183 13.80 5.69 -4.30
C PHE A 183 13.98 7.16 -4.72
N ASN A 184 12.90 7.95 -4.72
CA ASN A 184 12.84 9.33 -5.22
C ASN A 184 13.48 9.49 -6.63
N ALA A 185 13.34 8.47 -7.46
CA ALA A 185 14.11 8.29 -8.70
C ALA A 185 13.30 8.57 -9.97
N TRP A 186 12.36 9.50 -9.93
CA TRP A 186 11.39 9.81 -10.99
C TRP A 186 11.97 9.95 -12.41
N SER A 187 13.16 10.54 -12.53
CA SER A 187 13.82 10.71 -13.83
C SER A 187 14.44 9.42 -14.39
N ILE A 188 14.59 8.37 -13.58
CA ILE A 188 15.10 7.05 -14.00
C ILE A 188 13.95 6.10 -14.32
N VAL A 189 12.77 6.30 -13.71
CA VAL A 189 11.63 5.36 -13.84
C VAL A 189 10.85 5.58 -15.14
N TRP A 190 11.10 6.68 -15.86
CA TRP A 190 10.41 7.05 -17.10
C TRP A 190 10.39 5.95 -18.18
N PRO A 191 11.52 5.29 -18.50
CA PRO A 191 11.54 4.14 -19.41
C PRO A 191 10.69 2.95 -18.95
N GLY A 192 10.46 2.82 -17.64
CA GLY A 192 9.61 1.79 -17.07
C GLY A 192 8.15 1.94 -17.48
N PHE A 193 7.64 3.15 -17.73
CA PHE A 193 6.26 3.32 -18.20
C PHE A 193 6.04 2.71 -19.59
N ILE A 194 7.08 2.66 -20.43
CA ILE A 194 7.05 1.96 -21.73
C ILE A 194 7.02 0.44 -21.53
N MET A 195 7.57 -0.06 -20.42
CA MET A 195 7.51 -1.48 -20.05
C MET A 195 6.11 -1.91 -19.63
N ALA A 196 5.28 -1.02 -19.08
CA ALA A 196 3.98 -1.38 -18.53
C ALA A 196 3.01 -2.02 -19.57
N PRO A 197 2.87 -1.49 -20.80
CA PRO A 197 2.16 -2.18 -21.89
C PRO A 197 2.76 -3.54 -22.25
N ALA A 198 4.10 -3.68 -22.23
CA ALA A 198 4.76 -4.94 -22.52
C ALA A 198 4.39 -6.02 -21.49
N VAL A 199 4.36 -5.66 -20.20
CA VAL A 199 3.94 -6.57 -19.12
C VAL A 199 2.46 -6.94 -19.26
N GLY A 200 1.58 -5.97 -19.57
CA GLY A 200 0.16 -6.25 -19.85
C GLY A 200 -0.06 -7.22 -21.00
N LEU A 201 0.66 -7.04 -22.11
CA LEU A 201 0.61 -7.95 -23.26
C LEU A 201 1.22 -9.33 -22.94
N PHE A 202 2.28 -9.37 -22.13
CA PHE A 202 2.88 -10.62 -21.67
C PHE A 202 1.93 -11.44 -20.78
N LEU A 203 1.19 -10.77 -19.88
CA LEU A 203 0.14 -11.43 -19.10
C LEU A 203 -0.96 -12.01 -20.00
N LEU A 204 -1.36 -11.28 -21.05
CA LEU A 204 -2.31 -11.79 -22.04
C LEU A 204 -1.75 -13.00 -22.79
N TYR A 205 -0.47 -13.00 -23.16
CA TYR A 205 0.17 -14.14 -23.84
C TYR A 205 0.12 -15.42 -22.99
N ILE A 206 0.39 -15.32 -21.68
CA ILE A 206 0.33 -16.46 -20.76
C ILE A 206 -1.11 -16.95 -20.55
N ALA A 207 -2.06 -16.03 -20.38
CA ALA A 207 -3.45 -16.34 -20.05
C ALA A 207 -4.33 -16.72 -21.26
N GLY A 208 -3.91 -16.33 -22.47
CA GLY A 208 -4.62 -16.56 -23.72
C GLY A 208 -4.20 -17.85 -24.43
N LYS A 209 -4.38 -17.89 -25.75
CA LYS A 209 -4.06 -19.05 -26.60
C LYS A 209 -2.58 -19.17 -26.95
N ARG A 210 -1.70 -18.38 -26.32
CA ARG A 210 -0.25 -18.30 -26.62
C ARG A 210 0.04 -18.02 -28.09
N ASP A 211 -0.66 -17.06 -28.70
CA ASP A 211 -0.40 -16.68 -30.08
C ASP A 211 0.99 -16.04 -30.20
N SER A 212 1.91 -16.67 -30.95
CA SER A 212 3.28 -16.21 -31.14
C SER A 212 3.37 -14.82 -31.79
N ALA A 213 2.31 -14.35 -32.44
CA ALA A 213 2.23 -13.01 -33.03
C ALA A 213 2.34 -11.89 -31.98
N LEU A 214 1.93 -12.14 -30.72
CA LEU A 214 1.98 -11.15 -29.64
C LEU A 214 3.38 -10.97 -29.04
N LEU A 215 4.26 -11.97 -29.21
CA LEU A 215 5.64 -11.93 -28.70
C LEU A 215 6.49 -10.86 -29.39
N ILE A 216 6.21 -10.57 -30.66
CA ILE A 216 6.96 -9.57 -31.44
C ILE A 216 6.82 -8.17 -30.80
N PRO A 217 5.61 -7.63 -30.57
CA PRO A 217 5.44 -6.38 -29.81
C PRO A 217 6.08 -6.41 -28.43
N ILE A 218 5.87 -7.49 -27.66
CA ILE A 218 6.41 -7.61 -26.29
C ILE A 218 7.94 -7.48 -26.32
N PHE A 219 8.62 -8.20 -27.21
CA PHE A 219 10.08 -8.16 -27.31
C PHE A 219 10.58 -6.77 -27.73
N ILE A 220 9.91 -6.12 -28.68
CA ILE A 220 10.28 -4.77 -29.12
C ILE A 220 10.14 -3.76 -27.98
N LEU A 221 8.99 -3.74 -27.28
CA LEU A 221 8.76 -2.80 -26.18
C LEU A 221 9.72 -3.05 -25.00
N THR A 222 9.95 -4.31 -24.65
CA THR A 222 10.89 -4.66 -23.57
C THR A 222 12.33 -4.26 -23.93
N ALA A 223 12.78 -4.52 -25.16
CA ALA A 223 14.11 -4.13 -25.62
C ALA A 223 14.31 -2.60 -25.61
N ILE A 224 13.32 -1.84 -26.09
CA ILE A 224 13.35 -0.36 -26.07
C ILE A 224 13.40 0.16 -24.63
N SER A 225 12.57 -0.38 -23.73
CA SER A 225 12.55 0.04 -22.32
C SER A 225 13.89 -0.22 -21.63
N VAL A 226 14.48 -1.41 -21.83
CA VAL A 226 15.78 -1.77 -21.26
C VAL A 226 16.91 -0.90 -21.82
N MET A 227 16.93 -0.66 -23.14
CA MET A 227 17.89 0.24 -23.79
C MET A 227 17.82 1.65 -23.21
N LEU A 228 16.61 2.23 -23.13
CA LEU A 228 16.42 3.57 -22.58
C LEU A 228 16.82 3.61 -21.10
N PHE A 229 16.40 2.63 -20.30
CA PHE A 229 16.79 2.54 -18.88
C PHE A 229 18.31 2.49 -18.71
N SER A 230 19.01 1.70 -19.54
CA SER A 230 20.47 1.60 -19.54
C SER A 230 21.14 2.94 -19.83
N VAL A 231 20.69 3.66 -20.87
CA VAL A 231 21.22 4.98 -21.24
C VAL A 231 20.99 6.02 -20.15
N PHE A 232 19.79 6.08 -19.56
CA PHE A 232 19.48 7.02 -18.48
C PHE A 232 20.24 6.71 -17.19
N CYS A 233 20.41 5.44 -16.84
CA CYS A 233 21.18 5.02 -15.67
C CYS A 233 22.66 5.42 -15.80
N LEU A 234 23.26 5.18 -16.98
CA LEU A 234 24.62 5.60 -17.30
C LEU A 234 24.79 7.12 -17.30
N GLY A 235 23.85 7.85 -17.89
CA GLY A 235 23.89 9.32 -17.94
C GLY A 235 23.93 9.96 -16.55
N ARG A 236 23.19 9.41 -15.57
CA ARG A 236 23.19 9.91 -14.19
C ARG A 236 24.47 9.56 -13.43
N ILE A 237 25.00 8.35 -13.61
CA ILE A 237 26.31 7.96 -13.05
C ILE A 237 27.40 8.91 -13.56
N LEU A 238 27.41 9.19 -14.87
CA LEU A 238 28.42 10.04 -15.49
C LEU A 238 28.31 11.50 -15.04
N HIS A 239 27.10 12.03 -14.87
CA HIS A 239 26.92 13.39 -14.37
C HIS A 239 27.36 13.52 -12.90
N SER A 240 27.03 12.54 -12.06
CA SER A 240 27.48 12.50 -10.66
C SER A 240 29.00 12.37 -10.57
N MET A 241 29.62 11.51 -11.38
CA MET A 241 31.08 11.38 -11.47
C MET A 241 31.74 12.66 -11.97
N ARG A 242 31.14 13.36 -12.94
CA ARG A 242 31.67 14.63 -13.46
C ARG A 242 31.61 15.75 -12.41
N TYR A 243 30.57 15.80 -11.57
CA TYR A 243 30.54 16.72 -10.43
C TYR A 243 31.54 16.35 -9.35
N LEU A 244 31.76 15.05 -9.10
CA LEU A 244 32.73 14.58 -8.12
C LEU A 244 34.17 14.86 -8.56
N ILE A 245 34.51 14.59 -9.82
CA ILE A 245 35.79 14.91 -10.43
C ILE A 245 36.01 16.42 -10.51
N GLY A 246 34.96 17.18 -10.89
CA GLY A 246 35.02 18.64 -10.98
C GLY A 246 35.19 19.29 -9.62
N GLY A 247 34.43 18.84 -8.61
CA GLY A 247 34.58 19.30 -7.23
C GLY A 247 35.94 18.94 -6.64
N ALA A 248 36.43 17.73 -6.89
CA ALA A 248 37.77 17.32 -6.49
C ALA A 248 38.85 18.19 -7.15
N LEU A 249 38.73 18.52 -8.44
CA LEU A 249 39.65 19.42 -9.13
C LEU A 249 39.63 20.84 -8.57
N VAL A 250 38.46 21.39 -8.24
CA VAL A 250 38.32 22.72 -7.64
C VAL A 250 39.00 22.75 -6.26
N ILE A 251 38.77 21.73 -5.43
CA ILE A 251 39.40 21.59 -4.12
C ILE A 251 40.92 21.43 -4.25
N PHE A 252 41.39 20.60 -5.18
CA PHE A 252 42.81 20.39 -5.43
C PHE A 252 43.51 21.65 -5.94
N GLY A 253 42.84 22.41 -6.82
CA GLY A 253 43.30 23.72 -7.29
C GLY A 253 43.41 24.72 -6.14
N LEU A 254 42.43 24.76 -5.24
CA LEU A 254 42.44 25.65 -4.08
C LEU A 254 43.58 25.30 -3.10
N ILE A 255 43.81 24.02 -2.83
CA ILE A 255 44.92 23.54 -1.98
C ILE A 255 46.27 23.93 -2.58
N THR A 256 46.41 23.84 -3.90
CA THR A 256 47.66 24.19 -4.61
C THR A 256 47.97 25.68 -4.49
N ILE A 257 46.95 26.54 -4.55
CA ILE A 257 47.10 28.00 -4.38
C ILE A 257 47.42 28.37 -2.92
N LEU A 258 46.80 27.70 -1.94
CA LEU A 258 47.09 27.95 -0.51
C LEU A 258 48.45 27.42 -0.07
N LYS A 259 49.04 26.47 -0.80
CA LYS A 259 50.42 26.03 -0.59
C LYS A 259 51.42 27.01 -1.21
N SER A 260 51.28 28.30 -0.87
CA SER A 260 52.31 29.30 -1.14
C SER A 260 53.52 29.02 -0.23
N PRO A 261 54.74 28.90 -0.78
CA PRO A 261 55.92 28.58 0.00
C PRO A 261 56.20 29.73 0.96
N SER A 262 56.15 29.42 2.26
CA SER A 262 56.63 30.33 3.30
C SER A 262 58.11 30.61 3.05
N LYS A 263 58.38 31.87 2.72
CA LYS A 263 59.68 32.45 2.39
C LYS A 263 60.61 32.35 3.59
N ASN A 264 61.52 31.38 3.59
CA ASN A 264 62.72 31.43 4.42
C ASN A 264 63.89 31.90 3.56
N ASN A 265 64.08 33.22 3.53
CA ASN A 265 65.41 33.81 3.44
C ASN A 265 66.27 33.19 4.56
N HIS A 266 67.53 32.83 4.28
CA HIS A 266 68.71 33.00 5.15
C HIS A 266 69.95 32.54 4.35
N ASP A 267 70.60 33.53 3.74
CA ASP A 267 72.02 33.87 3.79
C ASP A 267 73.15 32.85 3.47
N ASN A 268 74.02 33.33 2.56
CA ASN A 268 75.48 33.16 2.50
C ASN A 268 76.07 31.75 2.34
N TYR A 269 76.63 31.49 1.16
CA TYR A 269 77.97 30.90 1.04
C TYR A 269 78.71 31.49 -0.17
N ASN A 270 79.77 32.22 0.16
CA ASN A 270 80.85 32.60 -0.75
C ASN A 270 81.71 31.38 -1.10
N ASP A 271 82.52 31.57 -2.15
CA ASP A 271 83.85 30.98 -2.36
C ASP A 271 83.95 29.80 -3.34
N TYR A 272 85.15 29.69 -3.95
CA TYR A 272 85.60 28.88 -5.10
C TYR A 272 85.34 29.56 -6.45
N ASN A 273 86.22 30.41 -6.98
CA ASN A 273 87.67 30.25 -7.20
C ASN A 273 88.00 29.09 -8.16
N ASP A 274 88.96 29.37 -9.03
CA ASP A 274 89.73 28.48 -9.91
C ASP A 274 89.38 28.34 -11.40
N ASN A 275 90.43 28.58 -12.21
CA ASN A 275 90.71 28.02 -13.54
C ASN A 275 90.56 28.88 -14.82
N ASP A 276 91.10 30.11 -14.86
CA ASP A 276 91.64 30.65 -16.11
C ASP A 276 93.18 30.55 -16.13
N SER A 277 93.61 29.30 -16.20
CA SER A 277 94.96 28.88 -16.56
C SER A 277 95.18 29.07 -18.07
N MET A 278 95.93 30.12 -18.41
CA MET A 278 97.01 30.16 -19.40
C MET A 278 96.95 29.11 -20.53
N GLY A 279 96.51 29.55 -21.71
CA GLY A 279 96.68 28.84 -22.98
C GLY A 279 97.25 29.78 -24.05
N ILE A 280 98.58 29.76 -24.16
CA ILE A 280 99.48 30.05 -25.31
C ILE A 280 99.09 31.18 -26.27
#